data_AF-A0A848CUA6-F1
#
_entry.id   AF-A0A848CUA6-F1
#
_cell.length_a   1.000
_cell.length_b   1.000
_cell.length_c   1.000
_cell.angle_alpha   90.00
_cell.angle_beta   90.00
_cell.angle_gamma   90.00
#
_symmetry.space_group_name_H-M   'P 1'
#
loop_
_entity.id
_entity.type
_entity.pdbx_description
1 polymer ?
#
loop_
_entity_poly.entity_id
_entity_poly.type
_entity_poly.pdbx_seq_one_letter_code
_entity_poly.pdbx_strand_id
1 'polypeptide(L)'
;MDWDFSLILIVLVLAIIIILPLISSLKDRNYRCLIYSALGNKDYFKVTQRLKTKGIPYRTKVIINASHPGGISTQSGAADHSQYDIYVQRKDEHRANDAIHNHHAKY
;
A
#
# COMPACT_ATOMS: atom_id res chain seq x y z
N MET A 1 -24.49 -44.44 8.25
CA MET A 1 -23.31 -44.18 9.12
C MET A 1 -22.54 -43.06 8.42
N ASP A 2 -23.15 -41.88 8.36
CA ASP A 2 -22.81 -40.82 7.39
C ASP A 2 -22.62 -39.44 8.06
N TRP A 3 -22.82 -39.40 9.39
CA TRP A 3 -22.71 -38.19 10.20
C TRP A 3 -21.26 -37.74 10.40
N ASP A 4 -20.30 -38.67 10.28
CA ASP A 4 -18.88 -38.37 10.43
C ASP A 4 -18.37 -37.45 9.32
N PHE A 5 -18.82 -37.61 8.08
CA PHE A 5 -18.44 -36.72 6.98
C PHE A 5 -18.94 -35.29 7.18
N SER A 6 -20.16 -35.14 7.69
CA SER A 6 -20.75 -33.83 8.00
C SER A 6 -19.98 -33.12 9.10
N LEU A 7 -19.57 -33.84 10.15
CA LEU A 7 -18.76 -33.26 11.24
C LEU A 7 -17.36 -32.87 10.76
N ILE A 8 -16.71 -33.72 9.95
CA ILE A 8 -15.39 -33.43 9.37
C ILE A 8 -15.46 -32.18 8.48
N LEU A 9 -16.51 -32.03 7.67
CA LEU A 9 -16.70 -30.87 6.80
C LEU A 9 -16.88 -29.59 7.62
N ILE A 10 -17.69 -29.62 8.69
CA ILE A 10 -17.90 -28.47 9.57
C ILE A 10 -16.60 -28.04 10.25
N VAL A 11 -15.81 -28.99 10.77
CA VAL A 11 -14.51 -28.71 11.40
C VAL A 11 -13.53 -28.12 10.39
N LEU A 12 -13.51 -28.62 9.15
CA LEU A 12 -12.66 -28.10 8.08
C LEU A 12 -13.04 -26.67 7.70
N VAL A 13 -14.34 -26.37 7.59
CA VAL A 13 -14.84 -25.02 7.31
C VAL A 13 -14.48 -24.06 8.44
N LEU A 14 -14.65 -24.46 9.70
CA LEU A 14 -14.25 -23.65 10.85
C LEU A 14 -12.74 -23.40 10.88
N ALA A 15 -11.92 -24.40 10.57
CA ALA A 15 -10.48 -24.24 10.48
C ALA A 15 -10.09 -23.20 9.41
N ILE A 16 -10.71 -23.24 8.23
CA ILE A 16 -10.46 -22.25 7.15
C ILE A 16 -10.85 -20.84 7.61
N ILE A 17 -12.01 -20.69 8.25
CA ILE A 17 -12.49 -19.39 8.76
C ILE A 17 -11.50 -18.78 9.75
N ILE A 18 -10.82 -19.60 10.55
CA ILE A 18 -9.81 -19.13 11.53
C ILE A 18 -8.45 -18.87 10.87
N ILE A 19 -8.05 -19.67 9.88
CA ILE A 19 -6.75 -19.55 9.21
C ILE A 19 -6.70 -18.34 8.25
N LEU A 20 -7.79 -18.03 7.54
CA LEU A 20 -7.89 -16.90 6.60
C LEU A 20 -7.50 -15.52 7.21
N PRO A 21 -8.03 -15.09 8.38
CA PRO A 21 -7.65 -13.84 9.00
C PRO A 21 -6.23 -13.89 9.56
N LEU A 22 -5.71 -15.06 9.94
CA LEU A 22 -4.34 -15.21 10.44
C LEU A 22 -3.31 -14.87 9.36
N ILE A 23 -3.50 -15.36 8.14
CA ILE A 23 -2.65 -15.04 6.97
C ILE A 23 -2.72 -13.55 6.64
N SER A 24 -3.91 -12.97 6.70
CA SER A 24 -4.15 -11.55 6.40
C SER A 24 -3.49 -10.63 7.45
N SER A 25 -3.54 -11.02 8.73
CA SER A 25 -2.95 -10.26 9.84
C SER A 25 -1.42 -10.29 9.83
N LEU A 26 -0.83 -11.41 9.42
CA LEU A 26 0.62 -11.53 9.25
C LEU A 26 1.17 -10.62 8.14
N LYS A 27 0.32 -10.21 7.17
CA LYS A 27 0.72 -9.33 6.07
C LYS A 27 0.88 -7.87 6.47
N ASP A 28 0.17 -7.36 7.47
CA ASP A 28 0.19 -5.92 7.81
C ASP A 28 1.37 -5.53 8.73
N ARG A 29 1.99 -6.50 9.41
CA ARG A 29 3.05 -6.24 10.42
C ARG A 29 4.46 -6.11 9.87
N ASN A 30 4.69 -6.39 8.59
CA ASN A 30 6.05 -6.37 8.06
C ASN A 30 6.46 -4.95 7.68
N TYR A 31 7.07 -4.27 8.67
CA TYR A 31 7.89 -3.05 8.60
C TYR A 31 7.79 -2.28 7.29
N ARG A 32 7.03 -1.18 7.34
CA ARG A 32 6.86 -0.24 6.23
C ARG A 32 8.20 0.48 6.00
N CYS A 33 8.85 0.19 4.88
CA CYS A 33 10.05 0.89 4.42
C CYS A 33 9.62 2.11 3.60
N LEU A 34 10.23 3.27 3.87
CA LEU A 34 10.05 4.47 3.06
C LEU A 34 10.83 4.28 1.76
N ILE A 35 10.15 4.35 0.62
CA ILE A 35 10.77 4.12 -0.69
C ILE A 35 10.93 5.42 -1.46
N TYR A 36 9.97 6.32 -1.35
CA TYR A 36 9.98 7.55 -2.10
C TYR A 36 9.30 8.67 -1.32
N SER A 37 9.92 9.83 -1.32
CA SER A 37 9.31 11.06 -0.82
C SER A 37 9.12 11.99 -2.01
N ALA A 38 7.86 12.21 -2.40
CA ALA A 38 7.52 13.11 -3.49
C ALA A 38 7.22 14.50 -2.93
N LEU A 39 7.86 15.53 -3.47
CA LEU A 39 7.46 16.91 -3.20
C LEU A 39 6.45 17.33 -4.27
N GLY A 40 5.18 17.41 -3.87
CA GLY A 40 4.07 17.77 -4.72
C GLY A 40 3.35 16.60 -5.41
N ASN A 41 2.15 16.90 -5.89
CA ASN A 41 1.17 15.96 -6.42
C ASN A 41 1.64 15.29 -7.71
N LYS A 42 2.34 16.00 -8.60
CA LYS A 42 2.73 15.48 -9.92
C LYS A 42 3.64 14.25 -9.80
N ASP A 43 4.66 14.34 -8.95
CA ASP A 43 5.59 13.24 -8.72
C ASP A 43 4.94 12.11 -7.91
N TYR A 44 4.07 12.46 -6.96
CA TYR A 44 3.28 11.49 -6.20
C TYR A 44 2.39 10.61 -7.11
N PHE A 45 1.61 11.21 -8.00
CA PHE A 45 0.73 10.48 -8.92
C PHE A 45 1.52 9.59 -9.87
N LYS A 46 2.67 10.07 -10.38
CA LYS A 46 3.55 9.29 -11.25
C LYS A 46 4.09 8.04 -10.56
N VAL A 47 4.56 8.16 -9.32
CA VAL A 47 5.13 7.03 -8.58
C VAL A 47 4.06 6.05 -8.10
N THR A 48 2.92 6.55 -7.63
CA THR A 48 1.80 5.68 -7.21
C THR A 48 1.18 4.93 -8.37
N GLN A 49 1.06 5.53 -9.55
CA GLN A 49 0.62 4.84 -10.76
C GLN A 49 1.56 3.68 -11.12
N ARG A 50 2.89 3.88 -11.02
CA ARG A 50 3.88 2.81 -11.26
C ARG A 50 3.73 1.65 -10.27
N LEU A 51 3.57 1.96 -8.98
CA LEU A 51 3.34 0.94 -7.95
C LEU A 51 2.04 0.16 -8.20
N LYS A 52 0.97 0.87 -8.59
CA LYS A 52 -0.33 0.28 -8.93
C LYS A 52 -0.24 -0.64 -10.16
N THR A 53 0.49 -0.25 -11.21
CA THR A 53 0.67 -1.10 -12.40
C THR A 53 1.39 -2.41 -12.10
N LYS A 54 2.28 -2.45 -11.10
CA LYS A 54 2.94 -3.67 -10.63
C LYS A 54 2.16 -4.41 -9.53
N GLY A 55 0.98 -3.93 -9.14
CA GLY A 55 0.14 -4.55 -8.11
C GLY A 55 0.75 -4.53 -6.71
N ILE A 56 1.63 -3.57 -6.42
CA ILE A 56 2.35 -3.52 -5.14
C ILE A 56 1.50 -2.74 -4.13
N PRO A 57 1.15 -3.33 -2.97
CA PRO A 57 0.44 -2.61 -1.92
C PRO A 57 1.34 -1.53 -1.32
N TYR A 58 0.88 -0.28 -1.35
CA TYR A 58 1.59 0.86 -0.78
C TYR A 58 0.69 1.65 0.18
N ARG A 59 1.33 2.33 1.13
CA ARG A 59 0.71 3.27 2.07
C ARG A 59 1.32 4.64 1.83
N THR A 60 0.49 5.64 1.57
CA THR A 60 0.94 7.04 1.49
C THR A 60 0.71 7.73 2.82
N LYS A 61 1.70 8.46 3.31
CA LYS A 61 1.56 9.45 4.37
C LYS A 61 1.76 10.83 3.75
N VAL A 62 0.76 11.69 3.89
CA VAL A 62 0.88 13.09 3.45
C VAL A 62 1.39 13.90 4.63
N ILE A 63 2.57 14.48 4.49
CA ILE A 63 3.11 15.47 5.41
C ILE A 63 2.77 16.83 4.80
N ILE A 64 1.70 17.44 5.32
CA ILE A 64 1.36 18.82 5.03
C ILE A 64 2.07 19.64 6.10
N ASN A 65 3.05 20.46 5.71
CA ASN A 65 3.67 21.41 6.63
C ASN A 65 2.64 22.48 6.99
N ALA A 66 1.85 22.20 8.03
CA ALA A 66 0.83 23.08 8.57
C ALA A 66 1.45 24.19 9.45
N SER A 67 2.48 24.87 8.96
CA SER A 67 2.95 26.12 9.58
C SER A 67 1.96 27.28 9.38
N HIS A 68 0.79 27.03 8.77
CA HIS A 68 -0.32 27.96 8.69
C HIS A 68 -1.59 27.31 9.29
N PRO A 69 -2.05 27.74 10.49
CA PRO A 69 -3.28 27.29 11.09
C PRO A 69 -4.45 27.95 10.34
N GLY A 70 -4.87 27.36 9.23
CA GLY A 70 -5.98 27.86 8.42
C GLY A 70 -5.68 27.73 6.95
N GLY A 71 -6.04 26.62 6.34
CA GLY A 71 -5.76 26.42 4.92
C GLY A 71 -6.29 25.13 4.35
N ILE A 72 -7.60 24.91 4.43
CA ILE A 72 -8.28 24.16 3.37
C ILE A 72 -8.13 25.02 2.11
N SER A 73 -7.12 24.75 1.30
CA SER A 73 -6.96 25.37 -0.01
C SER A 73 -7.08 24.29 -1.10
N THR A 74 -8.33 23.96 -1.38
CA THR A 74 -8.78 23.70 -2.74
C THR A 74 -8.45 24.92 -3.59
N GLN A 75 -7.23 25.03 -4.11
CA GLN A 75 -6.91 26.02 -5.15
C GLN A 75 -5.66 25.63 -5.94
N SER A 76 -5.93 25.15 -7.15
CA SER A 76 -5.18 25.39 -8.38
C SER A 76 -4.07 26.45 -8.27
N GLY A 77 -2.81 26.02 -8.38
CA GLY A 77 -1.70 26.88 -8.81
C GLY A 77 -0.72 27.38 -7.74
N ALA A 78 -0.99 27.18 -6.44
CA ALA A 78 0.01 27.45 -5.41
C ALA A 78 1.02 26.29 -5.34
N ALA A 79 2.32 26.61 -5.32
CA ALA A 79 3.39 25.62 -5.22
C ALA A 79 3.06 24.57 -4.17
N ASP A 80 2.96 23.32 -4.63
CA ASP A 80 2.50 22.19 -3.85
C ASP A 80 3.61 21.76 -2.89
N HIS A 81 3.71 22.45 -1.76
CA HIS A 81 4.66 22.16 -0.70
C HIS A 81 4.28 20.92 0.13
N SER A 82 3.33 20.11 -0.36
CA SER A 82 2.91 18.87 0.28
C SER A 82 3.96 17.80 0.01
N GLN A 83 4.50 17.19 1.06
CA GLN A 83 5.43 16.08 0.95
C GLN A 83 4.66 14.76 1.09
N TYR A 84 4.77 13.89 0.10
CA TYR A 84 4.12 12.58 0.08
C TYR A 84 5.15 11.49 0.31
N ASP A 85 5.11 10.91 1.50
CA ASP A 85 5.96 9.79 1.87
C ASP A 85 5.25 8.47 1.52
N ILE A 86 5.84 7.72 0.58
CA ILE A 86 5.32 6.46 0.09
C ILE A 86 6.06 5.32 0.78
N TYR A 87 5.29 4.52 1.52
CA TYR A 87 5.77 3.37 2.25
C TYR A 87 5.29 2.07 1.61
N VAL A 88 6.16 1.07 1.60
CA VAL A 88 5.86 -0.29 1.13
C VAL A 88 6.36 -1.29 2.16
N GLN A 89 5.81 -2.49 2.18
CA GLN A 89 6.31 -3.55 3.06
C GLN A 89 7.76 -3.89 2.71
N ARG A 90 8.61 -4.12 3.71
CA ARG A 90 10.06 -4.40 3.50
C ARG A 90 10.32 -5.53 2.50
N LYS A 91 9.49 -6.57 2.48
CA LYS A 91 9.58 -7.68 1.51
C LYS A 91 9.37 -7.26 0.05
N ASP A 92 8.63 -6.16 -0.17
CA ASP A 92 8.30 -5.62 -1.49
C ASP A 92 9.17 -4.40 -1.84
N GLU A 93 10.18 -4.07 -1.00
CA GLU A 93 11.08 -2.95 -1.21
C GLU A 93 11.83 -3.03 -2.54
N HIS A 94 12.46 -4.18 -2.81
CA HIS A 94 13.17 -4.40 -4.07
C HIS A 94 12.23 -4.29 -5.28
N ARG A 95 11.01 -4.81 -5.18
CA ARG A 95 10.01 -4.77 -6.26
C ARG A 95 9.53 -3.34 -6.52
N ALA A 96 9.36 -2.55 -5.47
CA ALA A 96 8.97 -1.16 -5.57
C ALA A 96 10.12 -0.28 -6.08
N ASN A 97 11.36 -0.54 -5.64
CA ASN A 97 12.53 0.15 -6.15
C ASN A 97 12.72 -0.10 -7.66
N ASP A 98 12.53 -1.35 -8.08
CA ASP A 98 12.49 -1.76 -9.48
C ASP A 98 11.31 -1.14 -10.25
N ALA A 99 10.14 -0.98 -9.64
CA ALA A 99 9.00 -0.26 -10.22
C ALA A 99 9.31 1.21 -10.53
N ILE A 100 10.08 1.84 -9.66
CA ILE A 100 10.41 3.26 -9.76
C ILE A 100 11.53 3.50 -10.77
N HIS A 101 12.59 2.67 -10.73
CA HIS A 101 13.79 2.86 -11.55
C HIS A 101 13.74 2.14 -12.90
N ASN A 102 13.25 0.90 -12.96
CA ASN A 102 13.23 0.10 -14.19
C ASN A 102 11.91 0.22 -14.96
N HIS A 103 11.35 1.44 -15.05
CA HIS A 103 10.16 1.69 -15.85
C HIS A 103 10.51 1.72 -17.35
N HIS A 104 10.86 0.56 -17.92
CA HIS A 104 10.78 0.34 -19.35
C HIS A 104 9.30 0.25 -19.71
N ALA A 105 8.77 1.36 -20.22
CA ALA A 105 7.47 1.40 -20.87
C ALA A 105 7.48 0.34 -21.98
N LYS A 106 6.76 -0.76 -21.76
CA LYS A 106 6.41 -1.69 -22.82
C LYS A 106 5.27 -1.03 -23.59
N TYR A 107 5.63 -0.19 -24.54
CA TYR A 107 4.75 0.27 -25.61
C TYR A 107 4.42 -0.90 -26.54
#